data_AF-A0A529NXH6-F1
#
_entry.id   AF-A0A529NXH6-F1
#
_cell.length_a   1.000
_cell.length_b   1.000
_cell.length_c   1.000
_cell.angle_alpha   90.00
_cell.angle_beta   90.00
_cell.angle_gamma   90.00
#
_symmetry.space_group_name_H-M   'P 1'
#
loop_
_entity.id
_entity.type
_entity.pdbx_description
1 polymer ?
#
loop_
_entity_poly.entity_id
_entity_poly.type
_entity_poly.pdbx_seq_one_letter_code
_entity_poly.pdbx_strand_id
1 'polypeptide(L)'
;MRERSNIRGGFCTAVLLACAFLFASGAAAQEWTTSLVDVHQGSPLSDKARGLGTGGYELQSGSWISFSRWYHASWIDMHVDFLTQITPDTGFLWGFGTGEQAEKYR
;
A
#
# COMPACT_ATOMS: atom_id res chain seq x y z
N MET A 1 25.07 -39.27 61.41
CA MET A 1 24.32 -38.03 61.16
C MET A 1 24.16 -37.91 59.65
N ARG A 2 22.97 -38.15 59.09
CA ARG A 2 22.74 -38.29 57.64
C ARG A 2 21.71 -37.23 57.25
N GLU A 3 22.16 -36.14 56.65
CA GLU A 3 21.29 -35.07 56.16
C GLU A 3 20.40 -35.59 55.04
N ARG A 4 19.07 -35.50 55.24
CA ARG A 4 18.08 -35.73 54.18
C ARG A 4 17.83 -34.39 53.50
N SER A 5 18.52 -34.18 52.38
CA SER A 5 18.35 -32.99 51.53
C SER A 5 16.91 -32.88 51.03
N ASN A 6 16.37 -31.67 51.15
CA ASN A 6 15.02 -31.25 50.82
C ASN A 6 14.80 -31.20 49.29
N ILE A 7 14.82 -32.37 48.63
CA ILE A 7 14.76 -32.53 47.17
C ILE A 7 13.36 -32.25 46.60
N ARG A 8 12.31 -32.37 47.43
CA ARG A 8 10.90 -32.23 46.99
C ARG A 8 10.48 -30.78 46.70
N GLY A 9 11.02 -29.79 47.41
CA GLY A 9 10.62 -28.38 47.24
C GLY A 9 11.13 -27.74 45.95
N GLY A 10 12.33 -28.12 45.51
CA GLY A 10 12.95 -27.61 44.27
C GLY A 10 12.33 -28.17 43.00
N PHE A 11 11.87 -29.42 43.02
CA PHE A 11 11.24 -30.04 41.86
C PHE A 11 9.86 -29.43 41.54
N CYS A 12 9.02 -29.18 42.55
CA CYS A 12 7.70 -28.59 42.32
C CYS A 12 7.79 -27.14 41.80
N THR A 13 8.76 -26.37 42.31
CA THR A 13 8.98 -24.99 41.85
C THR A 13 9.54 -24.95 40.43
N ALA A 14 10.48 -25.84 40.09
CA ALA A 14 11.01 -25.96 38.73
C ALA A 14 9.93 -26.40 37.72
N VAL A 15 9.04 -27.32 38.09
CA VAL A 15 7.92 -27.77 37.24
C VAL A 15 6.90 -26.65 37.01
N LEU A 16 6.55 -25.89 38.05
CA LEU A 16 5.63 -24.76 37.93
C LEU A 16 6.20 -23.66 37.03
N LEU A 17 7.50 -23.37 37.14
CA LEU A 17 8.17 -22.39 36.27
C LEU A 17 8.22 -22.88 34.82
N ALA A 18 8.51 -24.18 34.59
CA ALA A 18 8.53 -24.78 33.27
C ALA A 18 7.15 -24.80 32.60
N CYS A 19 6.08 -25.08 33.37
CA CYS A 19 4.71 -24.98 32.87
C CYS A 19 4.35 -23.54 32.48
N ALA A 20 4.73 -22.54 33.29
CA ALA A 20 4.48 -21.13 32.95
C ALA A 20 5.17 -20.71 31.63
N PHE A 21 6.37 -21.24 31.34
CA PHE A 21 7.07 -21.00 30.09
C PHE A 21 6.46 -21.74 28.88
N LEU A 22 5.89 -22.93 29.08
CA LEU A 22 5.27 -23.73 28.00
C LEU A 22 3.88 -23.22 27.58
N PHE A 23 3.15 -22.53 28.48
CA PHE A 23 1.83 -21.97 28.17
C PHE A 23 1.85 -20.51 27.67
N ALA A 24 3.03 -19.88 27.61
CA ALA A 24 3.17 -18.49 27.14
C ALA A 24 3.29 -18.35 25.61
N SER A 25 3.21 -19.44 24.84
CA SER A 25 3.08 -19.36 23.38
C SER A 25 1.62 -19.09 22.99
N GLY A 26 1.14 -17.90 23.32
CA GLY A 26 0.06 -17.30 22.56
C GLY A 26 0.58 -17.05 21.15
N ALA A 27 0.34 -17.99 20.24
CA ALA A 27 0.49 -17.73 18.82
C ALA A 27 -0.54 -16.64 18.48
N ALA A 28 -0.12 -15.38 18.54
CA ALA A 28 -0.89 -14.29 17.98
C ALA A 28 -1.00 -14.59 16.48
N ALA A 29 -2.15 -15.09 16.05
CA ALA A 29 -2.48 -15.14 14.63
C ALA A 29 -2.42 -13.69 14.14
N GLN A 30 -1.36 -13.34 13.41
CA GLN A 30 -1.19 -11.99 12.89
C GLN A 30 -2.19 -11.83 11.75
N GLU A 31 -3.35 -11.25 12.06
CA GLU A 31 -4.39 -10.96 11.08
C GLU A 31 -3.99 -9.69 10.32
N TRP A 32 -3.71 -9.81 9.04
CA TRP A 32 -3.47 -8.66 8.17
C TRP A 32 -4.81 -8.10 7.70
N THR A 33 -5.12 -6.87 8.12
CA THR A 33 -6.32 -6.18 7.66
C THR A 33 -5.98 -5.32 6.45
N THR A 34 -6.66 -5.54 5.32
CA THR A 34 -6.56 -4.67 4.14
C THR A 34 -7.82 -3.84 4.02
N SER A 35 -7.66 -2.53 3.91
CA SER A 35 -8.75 -1.56 3.80
C SER A 35 -8.59 -0.72 2.53
N LEU A 36 -9.71 -0.36 1.90
CA LEU A 36 -9.74 0.61 0.82
C LEU A 36 -9.53 2.00 1.41
N VAL A 37 -8.55 2.72 0.88
CA VAL A 37 -8.19 4.08 1.34
C VAL A 37 -8.84 5.11 0.44
N ASP A 38 -8.71 4.95 -0.88
CA ASP A 38 -9.20 5.93 -1.84
C ASP A 38 -9.52 5.30 -3.20
N VAL A 39 -10.45 5.95 -3.91
CA VAL A 39 -10.76 5.69 -5.32
C VAL A 39 -10.93 7.03 -5.99
N HIS A 40 -10.04 7.37 -6.91
CA HIS A 40 -10.11 8.64 -7.64
C HIS A 40 -9.90 8.46 -9.13
N GLN A 41 -10.47 9.41 -9.88
CA GLN A 41 -10.34 9.50 -11.31
C GLN A 41 -9.56 10.77 -11.66
N GLY A 42 -8.61 10.63 -12.57
CA GLY A 42 -7.67 11.65 -12.96
C GLY A 42 -6.46 11.69 -12.03
N SER A 43 -5.32 12.08 -12.59
CA SER A 43 -4.12 12.35 -11.83
C SER A 43 -3.64 13.78 -12.11
N PRO A 44 -2.85 14.39 -11.21
CA PRO A 44 -2.24 15.69 -11.48
C PRO A 44 -1.36 15.70 -12.74
N LEU A 45 -0.82 14.54 -13.14
CA LEU A 45 -0.04 14.40 -14.37
C LEU A 45 -0.97 14.44 -15.60
N SER A 46 -2.07 13.69 -15.56
CA SER A 46 -3.15 13.74 -16.55
C SER A 46 -3.73 15.15 -16.74
N ASP A 47 -3.95 15.87 -15.64
CA ASP A 47 -4.43 17.26 -15.68
C ASP A 47 -3.45 18.18 -16.41
N LYS A 48 -2.15 18.05 -16.11
CA LYS A 48 -1.10 18.82 -16.79
C LYS A 48 -1.02 18.48 -18.27
N ALA A 49 -1.08 17.20 -18.64
CA ALA A 49 -1.06 16.76 -20.03
C ALA A 49 -2.23 17.34 -20.81
N ARG A 50 -3.46 17.25 -20.27
CA ARG A 50 -4.65 17.88 -20.88
C ARG A 50 -4.54 19.39 -20.99
N GLY A 51 -3.94 20.05 -19.99
CA GLY A 51 -3.68 21.49 -20.02
C GLY A 51 -2.81 21.92 -21.21
N LEU A 52 -1.90 21.07 -21.69
CA LEU A 52 -1.11 21.35 -22.90
C LEU A 52 -1.95 21.31 -24.18
N GLY A 53 -3.07 20.57 -24.16
CA GLY A 53 -3.98 20.44 -25.30
C GLY A 53 -4.69 21.74 -25.70
N THR A 54 -4.77 22.74 -24.82
CA THR A 54 -5.34 24.06 -25.15
C THR A 54 -4.38 24.96 -25.93
N GLY A 55 -3.12 24.54 -26.10
CA GLY A 55 -2.11 25.26 -26.86
C GLY A 55 -2.06 24.88 -28.35
N GLY A 56 -1.11 25.49 -29.04
CA GLY A 56 -0.79 25.21 -30.43
C GLY A 56 0.33 26.12 -30.94
N TYR A 57 0.66 25.99 -32.22
CA TYR A 57 1.62 26.86 -32.89
C TYR A 57 1.16 27.21 -34.30
N GLU A 58 1.63 28.35 -34.79
CA GLU A 58 1.35 28.81 -36.14
C GLU A 58 2.48 28.42 -37.09
N LEU A 59 2.12 27.92 -38.27
CA LEU A 59 3.06 27.62 -39.34
C LEU A 59 3.40 28.89 -40.12
N GLN A 60 4.51 28.86 -40.85
CA GLN A 60 4.90 29.95 -41.77
C GLN A 60 3.83 30.26 -42.84
N SER A 61 2.93 29.31 -43.11
CA SER A 61 1.79 29.48 -44.01
C SER A 61 0.61 30.26 -43.38
N GLY A 62 0.70 30.67 -42.12
CA GLY A 62 -0.42 31.24 -41.34
C GLY A 62 -1.42 30.20 -40.84
N SER A 63 -1.12 28.91 -40.99
CA SER A 63 -2.00 27.82 -40.54
C SER A 63 -1.75 27.53 -39.06
N TRP A 64 -2.82 27.48 -38.27
CA TRP A 64 -2.76 27.09 -36.86
C TRP A 64 -2.77 25.57 -36.69
N ILE A 65 -1.84 25.03 -35.91
CA ILE A 65 -1.78 23.62 -35.51
C ILE A 65 -2.07 23.52 -34.02
N SER A 66 -3.22 22.93 -33.70
CA SER A 66 -3.66 22.68 -32.33
C SER A 66 -2.92 21.50 -31.71
N PHE A 67 -2.56 21.62 -30.43
CA PHE A 67 -2.05 20.51 -29.64
C PHE A 67 -3.13 19.53 -29.16
N SER A 68 -4.41 19.93 -29.24
CA SER A 68 -5.54 19.15 -28.74
C SER A 68 -5.53 17.72 -29.25
N ARG A 69 -5.18 17.50 -30.53
CA ARG A 69 -5.11 16.16 -31.11
C ARG A 69 -4.17 15.22 -30.36
N TRP A 70 -2.98 15.70 -30.01
CA TRP A 70 -1.95 14.86 -29.36
C TRP A 70 -2.20 14.63 -27.87
N TYR A 71 -2.77 15.62 -27.18
CA TYR A 71 -2.99 15.58 -25.72
C TYR A 71 -4.43 15.29 -25.31
N HIS A 72 -5.32 15.01 -26.26
CA HIS A 72 -6.67 14.55 -25.94
C HIS A 72 -6.62 13.11 -25.43
N ALA A 73 -6.95 12.93 -24.16
CA ALA A 73 -7.09 11.62 -23.54
C ALA A 73 -8.48 11.04 -23.82
N SER A 74 -8.53 9.85 -24.43
CA SER A 74 -9.80 9.10 -24.60
C SER A 74 -10.17 8.27 -23.38
N TRP A 75 -9.18 7.98 -22.53
CA TRP A 75 -9.33 7.27 -21.27
C TRP A 75 -8.68 8.08 -20.15
N ILE A 76 -9.48 8.45 -19.16
CA ILE A 76 -8.99 9.17 -17.97
C ILE A 76 -8.49 8.12 -16.98
N ASP A 77 -7.30 8.34 -16.45
CA ASP A 77 -6.68 7.51 -15.43
C ASP A 77 -7.60 7.28 -14.22
N MET A 78 -7.61 6.06 -13.69
CA MET A 78 -8.38 5.68 -12.50
C MET A 78 -7.45 4.94 -11.55
N HIS A 79 -7.42 5.38 -10.30
CA HIS A 79 -6.57 4.86 -9.26
C HIS A 79 -7.38 4.31 -8.09
N VAL A 80 -6.90 3.18 -7.55
CA VAL A 80 -7.46 2.52 -6.38
C VAL A 80 -6.34 2.26 -5.40
N ASP A 81 -6.45 2.81 -4.20
CA ASP A 81 -5.44 2.74 -3.15
C ASP A 81 -5.93 1.96 -1.93
N PHE A 82 -5.06 1.12 -1.39
CA PHE A 82 -5.29 0.24 -0.26
C PHE A 82 -4.24 0.42 0.82
N LEU A 83 -4.63 0.16 2.06
CA LEU A 83 -3.74 0.05 3.21
C LEU A 83 -3.86 -1.35 3.79
N THR A 84 -2.77 -2.10 3.76
CA THR A 84 -2.63 -3.38 4.47
C THR A 84 -1.89 -3.13 5.79
N GLN A 85 -2.57 -3.31 6.91
CA GLN A 85 -2.00 -3.16 8.25
C GLN A 85 -1.26 -4.44 8.67
N ILE A 86 -0.01 -4.27 9.09
CA ILE A 86 0.86 -5.34 9.59
C ILE A 86 0.80 -5.37 11.13
N THR A 87 0.74 -4.18 11.75
CA THR A 87 0.50 -3.94 13.17
C THR A 87 -0.47 -2.76 13.32
N PRO A 88 -1.02 -2.49 14.52
CA PRO A 88 -1.93 -1.35 14.73
C PRO A 88 -1.36 0.00 14.28
N ASP A 89 -0.03 0.17 14.35
CA ASP A 89 0.65 1.44 14.05
C ASP A 89 1.50 1.38 12.77
N THR A 90 1.54 0.25 12.08
CA THR A 90 2.38 0.07 10.88
C THR A 90 1.65 -0.70 9.79
N GLY A 91 1.64 -0.16 8.57
CA GLY A 91 1.08 -0.82 7.40
C GLY A 91 1.79 -0.42 6.11
N PHE A 92 1.39 -1.07 5.02
CA PHE A 92 1.86 -0.80 3.67
C PHE A 92 0.72 -0.18 2.85
N LEU A 93 0.98 1.01 2.30
CA LEU A 93 0.11 1.67 1.32
C LEU A 93 0.50 1.19 -0.07
N TRP A 94 -0.47 0.74 -0.85
CA TRP A 94 -0.28 0.29 -2.22
C TRP A 94 -1.55 0.44 -3.03
N GLY A 95 -1.40 0.49 -4.35
CA GLY A 95 -2.53 0.68 -5.24
C GLY A 95 -2.17 0.33 -6.67
N PHE A 96 -3.16 0.44 -7.55
CA PHE A 96 -2.96 0.33 -8.99
C PHE A 96 -3.74 1.40 -9.72
N GLY A 97 -3.17 1.84 -10.85
CA GLY A 97 -3.77 2.81 -11.76
C GLY A 97 -4.00 2.19 -13.13
N THR A 98 -5.05 2.61 -13.83
CA THR A 98 -5.26 2.21 -15.23
C THR A 98 -4.29 2.92 -16.19
N GLY A 99 -3.69 4.03 -15.76
CA GLY A 99 -2.96 4.94 -16.61
C GLY A 99 -3.88 5.76 -17.52
N GLU A 100 -3.29 6.70 -18.26
CA GLU A 100 -3.96 7.52 -19.26
C GLU A 100 -3.58 7.09 -20.68
N GLN A 101 -4.53 7.14 -21.62
CA GLN A 101 -4.27 6.91 -23.04
C GLN A 101 -4.59 8.15 -23.87
N ALA A 102 -3.61 8.63 -24.64
CA ALA A 102 -3.73 9.71 -25.61
C ALA A 102 -3.03 9.35 -26.92
N GLU A 103 -3.37 10.01 -28.04
CA GLU A 103 -2.80 9.74 -29.38
C GLU A 103 -1.27 9.82 -29.39
N LYS A 104 -0.68 10.70 -28.56
CA LYS A 104 0.77 10.83 -28.41
C LYS A 104 1.47 9.58 -27.85
N TYR A 105 0.77 8.77 -27.06
CA TYR A 105 1.35 7.63 -26.33
C TYR A 105 1.00 6.26 -26.93
N ARG A 106 0.25 6.24 -28.04
CA ARG A 106 -0.07 5.02 -28.79
C ARG A 106 1.07 4.64 -29.72
#